data_AF-Q14P95-F1
#
_entry.id   AF-Q14P95-F1
#
_cell.length_a   1.000
_cell.length_b   1.000
_cell.length_c   1.000
_cell.angle_alpha   90.00
_cell.angle_beta   90.00
_cell.angle_gamma   90.00
#
_symmetry.space_group_name_H-M   'P 1'
#
loop_
_entity.id
_entity.type
_entity.pdbx_description
1 polymer ?
#
loop_
_entity_poly.entity_id
_entity_poly.type
_entity_poly.pdbx_seq_one_letter_code
_entity_poly.pdbx_strand_id
1 'polypeptide(L)'
;MIEHLYVHIPFCDHICFYCDFFKIKKSRPIMIDEYLTSLEQEITQPHPNFALKTIYLGGGTPNSLDDIQLERLLQLLQKVVQGSIIEYTIELNPEKITKSQLQLLKKYHINRLSIGVETFNDQLLKKVNRYHNSADVVNNYYLARQEGFDNISFDLIYNLFDQTQVDIEADLLMIQKLQPDHISWYSLILKENSYWGKTKLKLPEYDIAFDEIINTALTKIGYERYEISNYTNNKKKSRHNLAYWTNKSFWLLGPSAAGFINNDGYYLLQNSRKYANWTQTKTELSLKDYYFQILMMGLRVLDGIDLVKVKDAKKAVNYYQSKIDVEVQKNNLFFDNNHLRCTSQGLNILNDILVNIMD
;
A
#
# COMPACT_ATOMS: atom_id res chain seq x y z
N MET A 1 -4.96 16.64 15.18
CA MET A 1 -3.67 15.93 15.32
C MET A 1 -3.56 14.89 14.22
N ILE A 2 -2.37 14.68 13.66
CA ILE A 2 -2.14 13.66 12.63
C ILE A 2 -1.69 12.36 13.32
N GLU A 3 -2.32 11.24 12.96
CA GLU A 3 -2.05 9.92 13.55
C GLU A 3 -1.34 8.96 12.59
N HIS A 4 -1.19 9.31 11.32
CA HIS A 4 -0.69 8.43 10.28
C HIS A 4 0.38 9.15 9.46
N LEU A 5 1.54 8.52 9.29
CA LEU A 5 2.68 9.08 8.55
C LEU A 5 3.16 8.12 7.47
N TYR A 6 3.18 8.57 6.22
CA TYR A 6 3.84 7.87 5.12
C TYR A 6 5.18 8.53 4.82
N VAL A 7 6.22 7.72 4.65
CA VAL A 7 7.56 8.19 4.27
C VAL A 7 7.96 7.50 2.98
N HIS A 8 8.25 8.29 1.95
CA HIS A 8 8.64 7.79 0.65
C HIS A 8 10.17 7.71 0.52
N ILE A 9 10.68 6.50 0.27
CA ILE A 9 12.08 6.22 -0.02
C ILE A 9 12.17 5.85 -1.51
N PRO A 10 12.71 6.71 -2.39
CA PRO A 10 12.56 6.53 -3.83
C PRO A 10 13.58 5.56 -4.46
N PHE A 11 14.48 4.95 -3.69
CA PHE A 11 15.63 4.25 -4.26
C PHE A 11 15.33 2.78 -4.55
N CYS A 12 15.77 2.31 -5.72
CA CYS A 12 15.77 0.91 -6.10
C CYS A 12 17.12 0.53 -6.71
N ASP A 13 17.52 -0.73 -6.57
CA ASP A 13 18.69 -1.27 -7.29
C ASP A 13 18.33 -1.65 -8.73
N HIS A 14 17.10 -2.13 -8.92
CA HIS A 14 16.52 -2.51 -10.22
C HIS A 14 15.10 -1.96 -10.35
N ILE A 15 14.65 -1.72 -11.58
CA ILE A 15 13.32 -1.17 -11.84
C ILE A 15 12.44 -2.27 -12.44
N CYS A 16 11.42 -2.69 -11.68
CA CYS A 16 10.43 -3.66 -12.14
C CYS A 16 9.61 -3.09 -13.31
N PHE A 17 9.23 -3.93 -14.27
CA PHE A 17 8.59 -3.45 -15.49
C PHE A 17 7.15 -2.93 -15.30
N TYR A 18 6.46 -3.40 -14.26
CA TYR A 18 5.11 -2.95 -13.89
C TYR A 18 5.08 -1.70 -12.99
N CYS A 19 6.20 -1.37 -12.32
CA CYS A 19 6.19 -0.39 -11.23
C CYS A 19 6.01 1.05 -11.73
N ASP A 20 5.02 1.76 -11.16
CA ASP A 20 4.71 3.16 -11.49
C ASP A 20 5.00 4.16 -10.38
N PHE A 21 5.43 3.69 -9.21
CA PHE A 21 5.82 4.58 -8.12
C PHE A 21 6.91 5.55 -8.57
N PHE A 22 7.11 6.63 -7.83
CA PHE A 22 8.30 7.44 -8.04
C PHE A 22 9.51 6.66 -7.53
N LYS A 23 10.43 6.33 -8.44
CA LYS A 23 11.60 5.50 -8.15
C LYS A 23 12.80 5.98 -8.91
N ILE A 24 13.97 5.71 -8.34
CA ILE A 24 15.25 6.17 -8.79
C ILE A 24 16.22 5.02 -8.64
N LYS A 25 16.80 4.63 -9.78
CA LYS A 25 17.89 3.69 -9.77
C LYS A 25 19.11 4.36 -9.14
N LYS A 26 19.71 3.73 -8.13
CA LYS A 26 20.94 4.22 -7.53
C LYS A 26 22.04 4.30 -8.59
N SER A 27 22.47 5.52 -8.90
CA SER A 27 23.51 5.76 -9.91
C SER A 27 24.78 6.37 -9.31
N ARG A 28 24.66 7.07 -8.18
CA ARG A 28 25.78 7.67 -7.45
C ARG A 28 25.65 7.39 -5.95
N PRO A 29 26.72 6.99 -5.25
CA PRO A 29 26.65 6.69 -3.81
C PRO A 29 26.07 7.82 -2.96
N ILE A 30 26.42 9.07 -3.29
CA ILE A 30 26.02 10.26 -2.51
C ILE A 30 24.51 10.57 -2.55
N MET A 31 23.76 10.02 -3.50
CA MET A 31 22.35 10.40 -3.70
C MET A 31 21.46 10.07 -2.50
N ILE A 32 21.76 8.98 -1.79
CA ILE A 32 21.01 8.60 -0.60
C ILE A 32 21.29 9.58 0.54
N ASP A 33 22.54 10.02 0.71
CA ASP A 33 22.89 10.99 1.74
C ASP A 33 22.32 12.39 1.45
N GLU A 34 22.27 12.80 0.18
CA GLU A 34 21.56 14.02 -0.24
C GLU A 34 20.07 13.93 0.09
N TYR A 35 19.43 12.79 -0.22
CA TYR A 35 18.04 12.52 0.15
C TYR A 35 17.82 12.59 1.67
N LEU A 36 18.64 11.92 2.47
CA LEU A 36 18.53 11.90 3.93
C LEU A 36 18.73 13.31 4.53
N THR A 37 19.56 14.13 3.89
CA THR A 37 19.77 15.52 4.28
C THR A 37 18.53 16.37 3.98
N SER A 38 17.92 16.22 2.79
CA SER A 38 16.65 16.88 2.47
C SER A 38 15.49 16.39 3.34
N LEU A 39 15.47 15.10 3.70
CA LEU A 39 14.47 14.54 4.62
C LEU A 39 14.62 15.12 6.02
N GLU A 40 15.85 15.25 6.51
CA GLU A 40 16.12 15.91 7.78
C GLU A 40 15.63 17.37 7.78
N GLN A 41 15.91 18.11 6.71
CA GLN A 41 15.40 19.47 6.55
C GLN A 41 13.87 19.51 6.60
N GLU A 42 13.19 18.62 5.86
CA GLU A 42 11.73 18.53 5.87
C GLU A 42 11.17 18.21 7.26
N ILE A 43 11.76 17.24 7.98
CA ILE A 43 11.37 16.86 9.33
C ILE A 43 11.51 18.04 10.31
N THR A 44 12.53 18.87 10.15
CA THR A 44 12.75 20.04 11.01
C THR A 44 11.86 21.24 10.67
N GLN A 45 11.20 21.25 9.52
CA GLN A 45 10.23 22.30 9.20
C GLN A 45 8.99 22.19 10.11
N PRO A 46 8.27 23.31 10.34
CA PRO A 46 7.01 23.27 11.05
C PRO A 46 6.02 22.30 10.41
N HIS A 47 5.65 21.26 11.15
CA HIS A 47 4.64 20.28 10.78
C HIS A 47 3.47 20.35 11.77
N PRO A 48 2.27 19.84 11.43
CA PRO A 48 1.17 19.81 12.39
C PRO A 48 1.51 18.93 13.60
N ASN A 49 0.74 19.11 14.67
CA ASN A 49 0.88 18.29 15.87
C ASN A 49 0.67 16.81 15.55
N PHE A 50 1.69 16.01 15.85
CA PHE A 50 1.73 14.58 15.64
C PHE A 50 1.34 13.82 16.91
N ALA A 51 0.48 12.83 16.73
CA ALA A 51 0.17 11.80 17.72
C ALA A 51 0.15 10.47 16.97
N LEU A 52 1.30 10.14 16.36
CA LEU A 52 1.41 9.06 15.38
C LEU A 52 1.03 7.72 16.02
N LYS A 53 0.06 7.04 15.41
CA LYS A 53 -0.30 5.65 15.68
C LYS A 53 0.31 4.71 14.65
N THR A 54 0.51 5.17 13.42
CA THR A 54 1.09 4.35 12.36
C THR A 54 2.13 5.10 11.56
N ILE A 55 3.21 4.41 11.18
CA ILE A 55 4.23 4.90 10.25
C ILE A 55 4.43 3.84 9.17
N TYR A 56 4.52 4.26 7.92
CA TYR A 56 4.73 3.38 6.78
C TYR A 56 5.89 3.88 5.93
N LEU A 57 6.94 3.05 5.81
CA LEU A 57 8.10 3.31 4.96
C LEU A 57 7.93 2.51 3.67
N GLY A 58 7.77 3.21 2.54
CA GLY A 58 7.57 2.56 1.24
C GLY A 58 8.11 3.38 0.08
N GLY A 59 7.72 3.02 -1.13
CA GLY A 59 7.98 3.79 -2.34
C GLY A 59 8.75 3.01 -3.39
N GLY A 60 10.06 3.24 -3.47
CA GLY A 60 10.97 2.38 -4.21
C GLY A 60 11.22 1.11 -3.41
N THR A 61 12.38 1.04 -2.76
CA THR A 61 12.77 -0.11 -1.94
C THR A 61 13.47 0.41 -0.69
N PRO A 62 12.77 0.56 0.45
CA PRO A 62 13.34 1.09 1.69
C PRO A 62 14.60 0.33 2.16
N ASN A 63 14.62 -1.00 2.07
CA ASN A 63 15.82 -1.80 2.42
C ASN A 63 16.91 -1.84 1.34
N SER A 64 16.82 -0.95 0.36
CA SER A 64 17.95 -0.69 -0.52
C SER A 64 19.02 0.15 0.19
N LEU A 65 18.67 0.91 1.23
CA LEU A 65 19.65 1.63 2.04
C LEU A 65 20.60 0.63 2.74
N ASP A 66 21.90 0.94 2.79
CA ASP A 66 22.82 0.18 3.62
C ASP A 66 22.53 0.40 5.11
N ASP A 67 23.16 -0.38 6.00
CA ASP A 67 22.87 -0.34 7.44
C ASP A 67 23.11 1.05 8.06
N ILE A 68 24.11 1.80 7.58
CA ILE A 68 24.44 3.15 8.09
C ILE A 68 23.35 4.14 7.65
N GLN A 69 22.96 4.09 6.38
CA GLN A 69 21.93 4.94 5.80
C GLN A 69 20.54 4.63 6.37
N LEU A 70 20.23 3.35 6.55
CA LEU A 70 18.99 2.89 7.16
C LEU A 70 18.92 3.32 8.62
N GLU A 71 20.03 3.22 9.37
CA GLU A 71 20.07 3.70 10.75
C GLU A 71 19.84 5.22 10.82
N ARG A 72 20.51 5.98 9.95
CA ARG A 72 20.31 7.43 9.84
C ARG A 72 18.84 7.77 9.55
N LEU A 73 18.20 7.09 8.59
CA LEU A 73 16.77 7.27 8.31
C LEU A 73 15.92 7.05 9.56
N LEU A 74 16.12 5.93 10.26
CA LEU A 74 15.34 5.56 11.43
C LEU A 74 15.54 6.55 12.59
N GLN A 75 16.77 7.03 12.80
CA GLN A 75 17.08 8.09 13.78
C GLN A 75 16.37 9.40 13.46
N LEU A 76 16.31 9.80 12.19
CA LEU A 76 15.56 11.00 11.80
C LEU A 76 14.08 10.86 12.13
N LEU A 77 13.48 9.69 11.86
CA LEU A 77 12.07 9.45 12.13
C LEU A 77 11.74 9.34 13.62
N GLN A 78 12.69 8.93 14.46
CA GLN A 78 12.50 8.98 15.92
C GLN A 78 12.25 10.41 16.43
N LYS A 79 12.74 11.45 15.73
CA LYS A 79 12.51 12.86 16.12
C LYS A 79 11.02 13.26 16.06
N VAL A 80 10.22 12.57 15.24
CA VAL A 80 8.78 12.86 15.06
C VAL A 80 7.87 11.85 15.75
N VAL A 81 8.43 10.76 16.26
CA VAL A 81 7.69 9.73 17.01
C VAL A 81 7.48 10.21 18.44
N GLN A 82 6.22 10.39 18.83
CA GLN A 82 5.83 10.71 20.20
C GLN A 82 5.01 9.56 20.76
N GLY A 83 5.54 8.89 21.79
CA GLY A 83 4.87 7.74 22.42
C GLY A 83 4.98 6.44 21.60
N SER A 84 4.05 5.52 21.84
CA SER A 84 4.07 4.18 21.23
C SER A 84 3.40 4.17 19.86
N ILE A 85 4.13 3.70 18.84
CA ILE A 85 3.57 3.41 17.52
C ILE A 85 2.88 2.04 17.54
N ILE A 86 1.63 2.01 17.10
CA ILE A 86 0.80 0.80 17.04
C ILE A 86 1.19 -0.07 15.85
N GLU A 87 1.48 0.53 14.70
CA GLU A 87 1.97 -0.17 13.49
C GLU A 87 3.08 0.64 12.84
N TYR A 88 4.27 0.06 12.76
CA TYR A 88 5.40 0.65 12.06
C TYR A 88 5.86 -0.33 10.98
N THR A 89 5.49 -0.01 9.74
CA THR A 89 5.68 -0.86 8.56
C THR A 89 6.88 -0.41 7.74
N ILE A 90 7.62 -1.37 7.20
CA ILE A 90 8.60 -1.15 6.13
C ILE A 90 8.40 -2.14 4.99
N GLU A 91 8.46 -1.64 3.75
CA GLU A 91 8.53 -2.46 2.54
C GLU A 91 9.95 -3.00 2.31
N LEU A 92 10.05 -4.27 1.94
CA LEU A 92 11.30 -5.00 1.75
C LEU A 92 11.29 -5.77 0.43
N ASN A 93 12.40 -5.68 -0.30
CA ASN A 93 12.73 -6.64 -1.34
C ASN A 93 13.46 -7.85 -0.73
N PRO A 94 13.06 -9.11 -1.06
CA PRO A 94 13.64 -10.31 -0.47
C PRO A 94 15.17 -10.38 -0.61
N GLU A 95 15.72 -10.07 -1.79
CA GLU A 95 17.14 -10.21 -2.12
C GLU A 95 18.08 -9.29 -1.31
N LYS A 96 17.51 -8.34 -0.56
CA LYS A 96 18.27 -7.39 0.27
C LYS A 96 18.14 -7.62 1.76
N ILE A 97 17.26 -8.52 2.19
CA ILE A 97 17.04 -8.75 3.63
C ILE A 97 18.30 -9.37 4.23
N THR A 98 18.88 -8.70 5.23
CA THR A 98 19.98 -9.23 6.03
C THR A 98 19.59 -9.30 7.50
N LYS A 99 20.32 -10.12 8.26
CA LYS A 99 20.15 -10.20 9.72
C LYS A 99 20.42 -8.85 10.40
N SER A 100 21.46 -8.12 9.97
CA SER A 100 21.80 -6.81 10.55
C SER A 100 20.71 -5.77 10.30
N GLN A 101 20.14 -5.73 9.10
CA GLN A 101 18.98 -4.89 8.80
C GLN A 101 17.80 -5.24 9.71
N LEU A 102 17.42 -6.52 9.81
CA LEU A 102 16.29 -6.94 10.66
C LEU A 102 16.49 -6.53 12.13
N GLN A 103 17.70 -6.68 12.67
CA GLN A 103 18.04 -6.25 14.03
C GLN A 103 17.93 -4.73 14.20
N LEU A 104 18.38 -3.97 13.21
CA LEU A 104 18.25 -2.53 13.18
C LEU A 104 16.77 -2.10 13.15
N LEU A 105 15.95 -2.73 12.30
CA LEU A 105 14.51 -2.48 12.23
C LEU A 105 13.86 -2.73 13.61
N LYS A 106 14.18 -3.84 14.29
CA LYS A 106 13.70 -4.12 15.66
C LYS A 106 14.15 -3.09 16.67
N LYS A 107 15.43 -2.66 16.62
CA LYS A 107 16.00 -1.61 17.49
C LYS A 107 15.19 -0.31 17.43
N TYR A 108 14.70 0.05 16.24
CA TYR A 108 13.89 1.26 16.03
C TYR A 108 12.38 0.99 16.01
N HIS A 109 11.93 -0.12 16.61
CA HIS A 109 10.54 -0.47 16.85
C HIS A 109 9.67 -0.70 15.60
N ILE A 110 10.29 -1.03 14.47
CA ILE A 110 9.54 -1.55 13.33
C ILE A 110 8.96 -2.91 13.72
N ASN A 111 7.65 -3.05 13.51
CA ASN A 111 6.89 -4.19 13.98
C ASN A 111 6.02 -4.84 12.90
N ARG A 112 6.08 -4.35 11.65
CA ARG A 112 5.46 -4.99 10.49
C ARG A 112 6.40 -4.93 9.28
N LEU A 113 6.55 -6.07 8.61
CA LEU A 113 7.32 -6.17 7.35
C LEU A 113 6.36 -6.39 6.19
N SER A 114 6.54 -5.68 5.08
CA SER A 114 5.85 -5.95 3.81
C SER A 114 6.86 -6.46 2.80
N ILE A 115 6.81 -7.74 2.48
CA ILE A 115 7.80 -8.38 1.60
C ILE A 115 7.20 -8.50 0.20
N GLY A 116 7.82 -7.83 -0.77
CA GLY A 116 7.41 -7.92 -2.18
C GLY A 116 7.81 -9.27 -2.78
N VAL A 117 6.88 -10.22 -2.76
CA VAL A 117 7.04 -11.58 -3.29
C VAL A 117 6.73 -11.62 -4.78
N GLU A 118 5.66 -10.92 -5.18
CA GLU A 118 5.03 -10.93 -6.51
C GLU A 118 4.44 -12.30 -6.90
N THR A 119 5.27 -13.33 -6.98
CA THR A 119 4.90 -14.73 -7.25
C THR A 119 6.05 -15.64 -6.82
N PHE A 120 5.77 -16.91 -6.51
CA PHE A 120 6.78 -17.94 -6.27
C PHE A 120 7.25 -18.63 -7.57
N ASN A 121 6.75 -18.22 -8.73
CA ASN A 121 7.25 -18.69 -10.02
C ASN A 121 8.46 -17.87 -10.50
N ASP A 122 9.64 -18.47 -10.43
CA ASP A 122 10.92 -17.85 -10.83
C ASP A 122 10.98 -17.39 -12.31
N GLN A 123 10.23 -18.04 -13.21
CA GLN A 123 10.18 -17.62 -14.62
C GLN A 123 9.33 -16.36 -14.80
N LEU A 124 8.21 -16.26 -14.07
CA LEU A 124 7.39 -15.05 -14.06
C LEU A 124 8.14 -13.88 -13.39
N LEU A 125 8.89 -14.13 -12.30
CA LEU A 125 9.75 -13.13 -11.66
C LEU A 125 10.75 -12.51 -12.64
N LYS A 126 11.42 -13.34 -13.46
CA LYS A 126 12.33 -12.82 -14.50
C LYS A 126 11.61 -11.94 -15.51
N LYS A 127 10.38 -12.28 -15.91
CA LYS A 127 9.58 -11.48 -16.86
C LYS A 127 9.20 -10.11 -16.32
N VAL A 128 8.96 -9.98 -15.02
CA VAL A 128 8.68 -8.69 -14.36
C VAL A 128 9.96 -7.91 -13.98
N ASN A 129 11.14 -8.43 -14.34
CA ASN A 129 12.46 -7.88 -14.00
C ASN A 129 12.75 -7.88 -12.48
N ARG A 130 12.29 -8.92 -11.78
CA ARG A 130 12.66 -9.21 -10.38
C ARG A 130 13.91 -10.08 -10.33
N TYR A 131 14.76 -9.82 -9.34
CA TYR A 131 16.08 -10.46 -9.18
C TYR A 131 16.13 -11.49 -8.05
N HIS A 132 15.13 -11.50 -7.16
CA HIS A 132 14.94 -12.59 -6.21
C HIS A 132 14.29 -13.81 -6.87
N ASN A 133 14.39 -14.95 -6.21
CA ASN A 133 13.67 -16.19 -6.53
C ASN A 133 12.82 -16.65 -5.33
N SER A 134 12.04 -17.72 -5.52
CA SER A 134 11.22 -18.31 -4.47
C SER A 134 12.02 -18.73 -3.23
N ALA A 135 13.23 -19.25 -3.40
CA ALA A 135 14.06 -19.67 -2.27
C ALA A 135 14.53 -18.48 -1.43
N ASP A 136 14.83 -17.33 -2.05
CA ASP A 136 15.15 -16.09 -1.33
C ASP A 136 13.98 -15.66 -0.45
N VAL A 137 12.75 -15.71 -0.96
CA VAL A 137 11.55 -15.38 -0.18
C VAL A 137 11.40 -16.30 1.02
N VAL A 138 11.52 -17.62 0.81
CA VAL A 138 11.39 -18.63 1.88
C VAL A 138 12.45 -18.43 2.96
N ASN A 139 13.72 -18.28 2.57
CA ASN A 139 14.83 -18.14 3.50
C ASN A 139 14.70 -16.84 4.32
N ASN A 140 14.39 -15.73 3.66
CA ASN A 140 14.29 -14.44 4.33
C ASN A 140 13.02 -14.31 5.20
N TYR A 141 11.93 -14.98 4.82
CA TYR A 141 10.77 -15.12 5.69
C TYR A 141 11.14 -15.82 7.00
N TYR A 142 11.82 -16.98 6.93
CA TYR A 142 12.24 -17.69 8.14
C TYR A 142 13.27 -16.90 8.95
N LEU A 143 14.20 -16.20 8.30
CA LEU A 143 15.14 -15.30 8.98
C LEU A 143 14.40 -14.19 9.74
N ALA A 144 13.42 -13.53 9.11
CA ALA A 144 12.61 -12.51 9.78
C ALA A 144 11.82 -13.07 10.97
N ARG A 145 11.25 -14.29 10.84
CA ARG A 145 10.62 -14.99 11.97
C ARG A 145 11.62 -15.26 13.10
N GLN A 146 12.82 -15.72 12.79
CA GLN A 146 13.89 -15.99 13.77
C GLN A 146 14.34 -14.73 14.52
N GLU A 147 14.41 -13.58 13.84
CA GLU A 147 14.71 -12.28 14.48
C GLU A 147 13.48 -11.68 15.20
N GLY A 148 12.38 -12.43 15.31
CA GLY A 148 11.23 -12.10 16.15
C GLY A 148 10.21 -11.17 15.51
N PHE A 149 10.07 -11.19 14.18
CA PHE A 149 8.94 -10.55 13.50
C PHE A 149 7.73 -11.48 13.46
N ASP A 150 6.65 -11.06 14.08
CA ASP A 150 5.40 -11.81 14.14
C ASP A 150 4.33 -11.22 13.22
N ASN A 151 4.58 -10.13 12.49
CA ASN A 151 3.65 -9.50 11.56
C ASN A 151 4.33 -9.26 10.20
N ILE A 152 4.19 -10.24 9.31
CA ILE A 152 4.82 -10.24 7.98
C ILE A 152 3.74 -10.36 6.91
N SER A 153 3.73 -9.39 6.01
CA SER A 153 2.91 -9.38 4.80
C SER A 153 3.68 -9.95 3.63
N PHE A 154 3.04 -10.78 2.82
CA PHE A 154 3.47 -11.05 1.45
C PHE A 154 2.67 -10.19 0.49
N ASP A 155 3.38 -9.44 -0.33
CA ASP A 155 2.79 -8.64 -1.40
C ASP A 155 2.99 -9.40 -2.71
N LEU A 156 1.90 -9.83 -3.33
CA LEU A 156 1.83 -10.64 -4.54
C LEU A 156 1.08 -9.91 -5.65
N ILE A 157 1.32 -10.33 -6.90
CA ILE A 157 0.62 -9.85 -8.08
C ILE A 157 0.05 -11.05 -8.84
N TYR A 158 -1.25 -11.01 -9.16
CA TYR A 158 -1.85 -11.95 -10.11
C TYR A 158 -2.15 -11.25 -11.44
N ASN A 159 -2.60 -12.01 -12.42
CA ASN A 159 -2.80 -11.54 -13.80
C ASN A 159 -1.49 -11.06 -14.46
N LEU A 160 -0.35 -11.65 -14.07
CA LEU A 160 0.94 -11.41 -14.73
C LEU A 160 0.92 -11.98 -16.16
N PHE A 161 1.76 -11.42 -17.05
CA PHE A 161 1.92 -11.95 -18.40
C PHE A 161 2.36 -13.42 -18.38
N ASP A 162 1.64 -14.25 -19.13
CA ASP A 162 1.80 -15.71 -19.21
C ASP A 162 1.56 -16.47 -17.90
N GLN A 163 0.98 -15.85 -16.88
CA GLN A 163 0.59 -16.54 -15.65
C GLN A 163 -0.64 -17.40 -15.91
N THR A 164 -0.56 -18.65 -15.46
CA THR A 164 -1.64 -19.63 -15.57
C THR A 164 -2.32 -19.86 -14.24
N GLN A 165 -3.48 -20.53 -14.25
CA GLN A 165 -4.12 -20.97 -13.02
C GLN A 165 -3.21 -21.90 -12.19
N VAL A 166 -2.40 -22.75 -12.83
CA VAL A 166 -1.46 -23.64 -12.15
C VAL A 166 -0.43 -22.84 -11.35
N ASP A 167 0.00 -21.68 -11.87
CA ASP A 167 0.91 -20.79 -11.16
C ASP A 167 0.26 -20.17 -9.92
N ILE A 168 -1.01 -19.74 -10.03
CA ILE A 168 -1.79 -19.23 -8.89
C ILE A 168 -1.96 -20.31 -7.82
N GLU A 169 -2.28 -21.54 -8.23
CA GLU A 169 -2.40 -22.70 -7.32
C GLU A 169 -1.06 -23.01 -6.63
N ALA A 170 0.07 -22.91 -7.33
CA ALA A 170 1.40 -23.07 -6.74
C ALA A 170 1.72 -21.97 -5.71
N ASP A 171 1.38 -20.71 -6.01
CA ASP A 171 1.53 -19.59 -5.08
C ASP A 171 0.68 -19.78 -3.81
N LEU A 172 -0.56 -20.27 -3.96
CA LEU A 172 -1.45 -20.61 -2.85
C LEU A 172 -0.89 -21.74 -1.97
N LEU A 173 -0.29 -22.77 -2.56
CA LEU A 173 0.37 -23.85 -1.80
C LEU A 173 1.56 -23.32 -0.98
N MET A 174 2.32 -22.38 -1.54
CA MET A 174 3.42 -21.72 -0.82
C MET A 174 2.90 -20.87 0.33
N ILE A 175 1.82 -20.12 0.13
CA ILE A 175 1.15 -19.36 1.20
C ILE A 175 0.65 -20.31 2.30
N GLN A 176 0.00 -21.42 1.94
CA GLN A 176 -0.50 -22.40 2.91
C GLN A 176 0.64 -22.99 3.75
N LYS A 177 1.81 -23.22 3.15
CA LYS A 177 3.00 -23.75 3.83
C LYS A 177 3.67 -22.70 4.73
N LEU A 178 3.81 -21.47 4.26
CA LEU A 178 4.57 -20.41 4.95
C LEU A 178 3.72 -19.67 6.00
N GLN A 179 2.41 -19.57 5.77
CA GLN A 179 1.43 -18.88 6.63
C GLN A 179 1.87 -17.46 7.03
N PRO A 180 2.11 -16.53 6.08
CA PRO A 180 2.34 -15.12 6.42
C PRO A 180 1.14 -14.53 7.19
N ASP A 181 1.33 -13.51 8.02
CA ASP A 181 0.23 -12.98 8.86
C ASP A 181 -0.77 -12.14 8.07
N HIS A 182 -0.31 -11.64 6.93
CA HIS A 182 -1.02 -10.76 6.04
C HIS A 182 -0.66 -11.09 4.59
N ILE A 183 -1.60 -10.89 3.68
CA ILE A 183 -1.38 -11.03 2.24
C ILE A 183 -1.97 -9.81 1.58
N SER A 184 -1.18 -9.15 0.75
CA SER A 184 -1.65 -8.17 -0.22
C SER A 184 -1.53 -8.82 -1.60
N TRP A 185 -2.64 -9.12 -2.28
CA TRP A 185 -2.59 -9.76 -3.60
C TRP A 185 -3.35 -8.91 -4.61
N TYR A 186 -2.59 -8.19 -5.42
CA TYR A 186 -3.12 -7.21 -6.37
C TYR A 186 -3.22 -7.80 -7.78
N SER A 187 -4.26 -7.42 -8.52
CA SER A 187 -4.23 -7.60 -9.97
C SER A 187 -3.14 -6.73 -10.59
N LEU A 188 -2.46 -7.22 -11.62
CA LEU A 188 -1.55 -6.42 -12.42
C LEU A 188 -2.30 -5.25 -13.06
N ILE A 189 -1.96 -4.03 -12.65
CA ILE A 189 -2.45 -2.80 -13.27
C ILE A 189 -1.34 -2.21 -14.15
N LEU A 190 -1.59 -2.10 -15.46
CA LEU A 190 -0.70 -1.34 -16.34
C LEU A 190 -0.91 0.15 -16.14
N LYS A 191 0.13 0.81 -15.63
CA LYS A 191 0.17 2.26 -15.51
C LYS A 191 0.96 2.86 -16.66
N GLU A 192 0.48 3.98 -17.18
CA GLU A 192 1.07 4.64 -18.37
C GLU A 192 2.56 4.98 -18.22
N ASN A 193 3.03 5.31 -17.02
CA ASN A 193 4.44 5.67 -16.80
C ASN A 193 5.36 4.48 -16.45
N SER A 194 4.80 3.27 -16.32
CA SER A 194 5.58 2.03 -16.19
C SER A 194 6.26 1.64 -17.51
N TYR A 195 7.22 0.71 -17.48
CA TYR A 195 7.86 0.22 -18.71
C TYR A 195 6.83 -0.44 -19.63
N TRP A 196 5.99 -1.32 -19.08
CA TRP A 196 4.95 -2.02 -19.84
C TRP A 196 3.82 -1.11 -20.35
N GLY A 197 3.45 -0.09 -19.59
CA GLY A 197 2.50 0.93 -20.04
C GLY A 197 3.02 1.69 -21.26
N LYS A 198 4.31 2.05 -21.25
CA LYS A 198 4.97 2.71 -22.38
C LYS A 198 5.10 1.82 -23.61
N THR A 199 5.25 0.51 -23.42
CA THR A 199 5.28 -0.46 -24.53
C THR A 199 3.87 -0.86 -25.02
N LYS A 200 2.80 -0.34 -24.41
CA LYS A 200 1.39 -0.61 -24.77
C LYS A 200 1.05 -2.11 -24.85
N LEU A 201 1.58 -2.90 -23.93
CA LEU A 201 1.21 -4.31 -23.85
C LEU A 201 -0.28 -4.44 -23.49
N LYS A 202 -0.97 -5.43 -24.07
CA LYS A 202 -2.36 -5.74 -23.72
C LYS A 202 -2.38 -6.58 -22.44
N LEU A 203 -3.11 -6.14 -21.42
CA LEU A 203 -3.30 -6.93 -20.19
C LEU A 203 -3.91 -8.30 -20.49
N PRO A 204 -3.52 -9.34 -19.75
CA PRO A 204 -4.26 -10.60 -19.78
C PRO A 204 -5.68 -10.41 -19.24
N GLU A 205 -6.64 -11.17 -19.78
CA GLU A 205 -8.09 -11.01 -19.51
C GLU A 205 -8.59 -11.92 -18.37
N TYR A 206 -7.69 -12.46 -17.54
CA TYR A 206 -8.02 -13.47 -16.53
C TYR A 206 -8.25 -12.92 -15.11
N ASP A 207 -8.22 -11.59 -14.94
CA ASP A 207 -8.27 -10.87 -13.66
C ASP A 207 -9.39 -11.40 -12.73
N ILE A 208 -10.65 -11.31 -13.17
CA ILE A 208 -11.83 -11.70 -12.38
C ILE A 208 -11.78 -13.19 -11.98
N ALA A 209 -11.39 -14.06 -12.92
CA ALA A 209 -11.33 -15.50 -12.65
C ALA A 209 -10.25 -15.82 -11.60
N PHE A 210 -9.09 -15.17 -11.66
CA PHE A 210 -8.03 -15.35 -10.66
C PHE A 210 -8.41 -14.78 -9.30
N ASP A 211 -9.05 -13.61 -9.22
CA ASP A 211 -9.53 -13.05 -7.95
C ASP A 211 -10.47 -14.01 -7.21
N GLU A 212 -11.43 -14.63 -7.94
CA GLU A 212 -12.35 -15.61 -7.37
C GLU A 212 -11.65 -16.86 -6.85
N ILE A 213 -10.69 -17.41 -7.62
CA ILE A 213 -9.88 -18.57 -7.23
C ILE A 213 -9.06 -18.26 -5.97
N ILE A 214 -8.36 -17.12 -5.97
CA ILE A 214 -7.54 -16.65 -4.85
C ILE A 214 -8.39 -16.48 -3.61
N ASN A 215 -9.49 -15.71 -3.69
CA ASN A 215 -10.35 -15.43 -2.56
C ASN A 215 -10.96 -16.72 -1.97
N THR A 216 -11.39 -17.64 -2.83
CA THR A 216 -11.94 -18.94 -2.41
C THR A 216 -10.87 -19.78 -1.70
N ALA A 217 -9.67 -19.88 -2.26
CA ALA A 217 -8.60 -20.68 -1.70
C ALA A 217 -8.08 -20.11 -0.37
N LEU A 218 -7.83 -18.80 -0.31
CA LEU A 218 -7.40 -18.10 0.91
C LEU A 218 -8.42 -18.23 2.04
N THR A 219 -9.72 -18.10 1.73
CA THR A 219 -10.80 -18.31 2.71
C THR A 219 -10.76 -19.72 3.28
N LYS A 220 -10.57 -20.75 2.43
CA LYS A 220 -10.50 -22.16 2.87
C LYS A 220 -9.34 -22.43 3.84
N ILE A 221 -8.24 -21.70 3.72
CA ILE A 221 -7.07 -21.84 4.60
C ILE A 221 -7.05 -20.80 5.74
N GLY A 222 -8.17 -20.08 5.96
CA GLY A 222 -8.39 -19.25 7.15
C GLY A 222 -8.01 -17.77 7.01
N TYR A 223 -7.73 -17.27 5.80
CA TYR A 223 -7.54 -15.83 5.57
C TYR A 223 -8.87 -15.15 5.25
N GLU A 224 -9.11 -14.01 5.89
CA GLU A 224 -10.27 -13.14 5.66
C GLU A 224 -9.85 -11.96 4.79
N ARG A 225 -10.48 -11.80 3.61
CA ARG A 225 -10.41 -10.56 2.82
C ARG A 225 -11.09 -9.45 3.60
N TYR A 226 -10.45 -8.30 3.75
CA TYR A 226 -11.05 -7.18 4.49
C TYR A 226 -11.14 -5.88 3.68
N GLU A 227 -10.48 -5.84 2.53
CA GLU A 227 -10.52 -4.77 1.54
C GLU A 227 -10.20 -5.35 0.16
N ILE A 228 -10.19 -4.49 -0.86
CA ILE A 228 -10.09 -4.89 -2.27
C ILE A 228 -8.93 -5.84 -2.59
N SER A 229 -7.79 -5.77 -1.92
CA SER A 229 -6.66 -6.66 -2.25
C SER A 229 -6.01 -7.33 -1.05
N ASN A 230 -6.48 -7.06 0.18
CA ASN A 230 -5.78 -7.50 1.38
C ASN A 230 -6.56 -8.52 2.23
N TYR A 231 -5.79 -9.46 2.76
CA TYR A 231 -6.25 -10.60 3.54
C TYR A 231 -5.43 -10.76 4.81
N THR A 232 -6.02 -11.31 5.87
CA THR A 232 -5.28 -11.69 7.10
C THR A 232 -5.90 -12.92 7.75
N ASN A 233 -5.08 -13.75 8.39
CA ASN A 233 -5.52 -14.93 9.13
C ASN A 233 -5.59 -14.71 10.66
N ASN A 234 -5.13 -13.55 11.16
CA ASN A 234 -4.97 -13.29 12.59
C ASN A 234 -5.35 -11.85 12.99
N LYS A 235 -6.32 -11.25 12.29
CA LYS A 235 -6.76 -9.86 12.50
C LYS A 235 -5.63 -8.82 12.40
N LYS A 236 -4.49 -9.16 11.77
CA LYS A 236 -3.36 -8.25 11.51
C LYS A 236 -3.62 -7.44 10.23
N LYS A 237 -4.80 -6.82 10.15
CA LYS A 237 -5.16 -5.89 9.08
C LYS A 237 -4.17 -4.72 9.11
N SER A 238 -3.69 -4.26 7.94
CA SER A 238 -2.84 -3.06 7.90
C SER A 238 -3.63 -1.85 8.37
N ARG A 239 -3.25 -1.32 9.53
CA ARG A 239 -3.90 -0.16 10.15
C ARG A 239 -3.59 1.11 9.37
N HIS A 240 -2.41 1.20 8.76
CA HIS A 240 -2.05 2.32 7.90
C HIS A 240 -2.92 2.36 6.64
N ASN A 241 -3.06 1.23 5.92
CA ASN A 241 -3.88 1.18 4.72
C ASN A 241 -5.36 1.46 5.02
N LEU A 242 -5.88 0.90 6.12
CA LEU A 242 -7.26 1.18 6.56
C LEU A 242 -7.48 2.65 6.92
N ALA A 243 -6.45 3.37 7.36
CA ALA A 243 -6.59 4.81 7.61
C ALA A 243 -6.88 5.59 6.33
N TYR A 244 -6.24 5.22 5.21
CA TYR A 244 -6.55 5.78 3.89
C TYR A 244 -7.97 5.46 3.46
N TRP A 245 -8.34 4.18 3.53
CA TRP A 245 -9.66 3.72 3.10
C TRP A 245 -10.80 4.32 3.94
N THR A 246 -10.55 4.63 5.21
CA THR A 246 -11.52 5.31 6.08
C THR A 246 -11.40 6.84 6.06
N ASN A 247 -10.71 7.40 5.06
CA ASN A 247 -10.56 8.83 4.80
C ASN A 247 -10.00 9.64 5.98
N LYS A 248 -9.11 9.03 6.78
CA LYS A 248 -8.44 9.71 7.90
C LYS A 248 -7.33 10.62 7.39
N SER A 249 -7.03 11.67 8.16
CA SER A 249 -5.88 12.52 7.89
C SER A 249 -4.57 11.75 8.05
N PHE A 250 -3.67 11.86 7.08
CA PHE A 250 -2.32 11.32 7.12
C PHE A 250 -1.31 12.32 6.54
N TRP A 251 -0.14 12.35 7.15
CA TRP A 251 0.98 13.20 6.74
C TRP A 251 1.94 12.44 5.84
N LEU A 252 2.75 13.20 5.12
CA LEU A 252 3.71 12.70 4.14
C LEU A 252 5.11 13.24 4.46
N LEU A 253 6.13 12.46 4.16
CA LEU A 253 7.53 12.87 4.10
C LEU A 253 8.22 12.20 2.90
N GLY A 254 9.25 12.85 2.37
CA GLY A 254 10.00 12.33 1.24
C GLY A 254 9.40 12.70 -0.13
N PRO A 255 10.15 12.49 -1.20
CA PRO A 255 9.80 13.01 -2.52
C PRO A 255 8.65 12.23 -3.14
N SER A 256 7.84 12.90 -3.96
CA SER A 256 6.61 12.33 -4.55
C SER A 256 5.57 11.82 -3.56
N ALA A 257 5.82 11.90 -2.24
CA ALA A 257 4.88 11.47 -1.23
C ALA A 257 3.60 12.32 -1.34
N ALA A 258 2.46 11.68 -1.12
CA ALA A 258 1.15 12.30 -1.11
C ALA A 258 0.54 12.18 0.29
N GLY A 259 -0.30 13.13 0.65
CA GLY A 259 -0.94 13.22 1.96
C GLY A 259 -2.33 13.82 1.84
N PHE A 260 -3.14 13.59 2.86
CA PHE A 260 -4.46 14.20 2.97
C PHE A 260 -4.66 14.69 4.39
N ILE A 261 -5.07 15.95 4.54
CA ILE A 261 -5.42 16.51 5.84
C ILE A 261 -6.83 17.08 5.82
N ASN A 262 -7.59 16.70 6.84
CA ASN A 262 -8.89 17.26 7.18
C ASN A 262 -8.73 18.06 8.48
N ASN A 263 -8.25 19.31 8.36
CA ASN A 263 -8.10 20.26 9.46
C ASN A 263 -8.39 21.67 8.95
N ASP A 264 -9.45 22.28 9.46
CA ASP A 264 -9.96 23.61 9.03
C ASP A 264 -10.23 23.74 7.52
N GLY A 265 -10.39 22.60 6.84
CA GLY A 265 -10.51 22.46 5.39
C GLY A 265 -10.08 21.05 4.96
N TYR A 266 -10.13 20.77 3.66
CA TYR A 266 -9.74 19.48 3.07
C TYR A 266 -8.61 19.71 2.10
N TYR A 267 -7.42 19.21 2.41
CA TYR A 267 -6.24 19.50 1.59
C TYR A 267 -5.53 18.23 1.16
N LEU A 268 -5.21 18.17 -0.12
CA LEU A 268 -4.19 17.28 -0.65
C LEU A 268 -2.83 17.92 -0.48
N LEU A 269 -1.88 17.12 -0.04
CA LEU A 269 -0.48 17.48 0.09
C LEU A 269 0.31 16.63 -0.90
N GLN A 270 1.28 17.22 -1.57
CA GLN A 270 2.13 16.50 -2.52
C GLN A 270 3.55 17.06 -2.52
N ASN A 271 4.54 16.18 -2.42
CA ASN A 271 5.93 16.55 -2.64
C ASN A 271 6.33 16.39 -4.10
N SER A 272 7.18 17.28 -4.60
CA SER A 272 7.67 17.22 -5.98
C SER A 272 8.55 15.97 -6.22
N ARG A 273 8.59 15.53 -7.48
CA ARG A 273 9.33 14.33 -7.94
C ARG A 273 10.83 14.62 -8.11
N LYS A 274 11.51 14.96 -7.01
CA LYS A 274 12.96 15.21 -6.96
C LYS A 274 13.58 14.45 -5.79
N TYR A 275 14.68 13.74 -6.02
CA TYR A 275 15.29 12.89 -4.98
C TYR A 275 15.90 13.67 -3.80
N ALA A 276 16.22 14.94 -4.02
CA ALA A 276 16.71 15.88 -3.03
C ALA A 276 16.07 17.24 -3.28
N ASN A 277 15.95 18.05 -2.23
CA ASN A 277 15.39 19.41 -2.25
C ASN A 277 14.01 19.47 -2.91
N TRP A 278 13.15 18.51 -2.58
CA TRP A 278 11.76 18.53 -3.02
C TRP A 278 10.99 19.65 -2.31
N THR A 279 9.86 20.00 -2.88
CA THR A 279 8.98 21.07 -2.42
C THR A 279 7.60 20.49 -2.18
N GLN A 280 6.96 20.90 -1.09
CA GLN A 280 5.58 20.50 -0.79
C GLN A 280 4.59 21.51 -1.38
N THR A 281 3.54 21.01 -2.00
CA THR A 281 2.37 21.79 -2.40
C THR A 281 1.16 21.36 -1.57
N LYS A 282 0.29 22.33 -1.26
CA LYS A 282 -0.97 22.12 -0.55
C LYS A 282 -2.11 22.64 -1.41
N THR A 283 -3.06 21.77 -1.75
CA THR A 283 -4.20 22.06 -2.62
C THR A 283 -5.49 21.81 -1.88
N GLU A 284 -6.37 22.81 -1.82
CA GLU A 284 -7.70 22.66 -1.22
C GLU A 284 -8.64 21.91 -2.16
N LEU A 285 -9.36 20.93 -1.64
CA LEU A 285 -10.39 20.20 -2.37
C LEU A 285 -11.71 20.96 -2.35
N SER A 286 -12.42 20.92 -3.48
CA SER A 286 -13.83 21.29 -3.49
C SER A 286 -14.64 20.32 -2.63
N LEU A 287 -15.82 20.74 -2.17
CA LEU A 287 -16.74 19.82 -1.46
C LEU A 287 -17.13 18.62 -2.33
N LYS A 288 -17.29 18.83 -3.64
CA LYS A 288 -17.60 17.76 -4.60
C LYS A 288 -16.50 16.68 -4.58
N ASP A 289 -15.25 17.10 -4.70
CA ASP A 289 -14.09 16.19 -4.77
C ASP A 289 -13.84 15.49 -3.43
N TYR A 290 -13.98 16.22 -2.31
CA TYR A 290 -13.86 15.63 -0.98
C TYR A 290 -14.95 14.57 -0.70
N TYR A 291 -16.21 14.86 -1.05
CA TYR A 291 -17.29 13.87 -0.93
C TYR A 291 -17.05 12.66 -1.83
N PHE A 292 -16.58 12.88 -3.05
CA PHE A 292 -16.22 11.77 -3.92
C PHE A 292 -15.06 10.96 -3.36
N GLN A 293 -14.06 11.60 -2.74
CA GLN A 293 -12.95 10.92 -2.07
C GLN A 293 -13.44 9.99 -0.95
N ILE A 294 -14.45 10.39 -0.15
CA ILE A 294 -15.05 9.50 0.86
C ILE A 294 -15.61 8.22 0.21
N LEU A 295 -16.36 8.38 -0.90
CA LEU A 295 -16.92 7.24 -1.63
C LEU A 295 -15.83 6.36 -2.23
N MET A 296 -14.88 6.99 -2.93
CA MET A 296 -13.74 6.34 -3.58
C MET A 296 -12.93 5.53 -2.58
N MET A 297 -12.58 6.10 -1.43
CA MET A 297 -11.75 5.43 -0.44
C MET A 297 -12.54 4.33 0.29
N GLY A 298 -13.73 4.62 0.79
CA GLY A 298 -14.42 3.71 1.71
C GLY A 298 -15.12 2.52 1.04
N LEU A 299 -15.53 2.63 -0.22
CA LEU A 299 -16.09 1.48 -0.95
C LEU A 299 -15.07 0.37 -1.24
N ARG A 300 -13.77 0.61 -1.04
CA ARG A 300 -12.71 -0.40 -1.17
C ARG A 300 -12.58 -1.31 0.05
N VAL A 301 -13.25 -1.00 1.17
CA VAL A 301 -13.31 -1.87 2.36
C VAL A 301 -14.54 -2.76 2.24
N LEU A 302 -14.44 -4.04 2.62
CA LEU A 302 -15.61 -4.94 2.53
C LEU A 302 -16.74 -4.54 3.49
N ASP A 303 -16.42 -3.92 4.62
CA ASP A 303 -17.41 -3.34 5.55
C ASP A 303 -18.03 -2.04 5.01
N GLY A 304 -17.47 -1.50 3.91
CA GLY A 304 -17.92 -0.28 3.26
C GLY A 304 -17.71 0.97 4.11
N ILE A 305 -18.53 1.98 3.84
CA ILE A 305 -18.45 3.30 4.48
C ILE A 305 -19.35 3.32 5.71
N ASP A 306 -18.78 3.41 6.91
CA ASP A 306 -19.53 3.67 8.15
C ASP A 306 -20.06 5.11 8.15
N LEU A 307 -21.36 5.26 7.93
CA LEU A 307 -22.07 6.53 7.83
C LEU A 307 -22.10 7.31 9.16
N VAL A 308 -21.74 6.68 10.28
CA VAL A 308 -21.72 7.31 11.60
C VAL A 308 -20.31 7.69 12.01
N LYS A 309 -19.31 6.82 11.77
CA LYS A 309 -17.93 7.03 12.22
C LYS A 309 -17.09 7.85 11.25
N VAL A 310 -17.33 7.71 9.94
CA VAL A 310 -16.57 8.47 8.94
C VAL A 310 -17.14 9.89 8.86
N LYS A 311 -16.29 10.88 9.13
CA LYS A 311 -16.67 12.29 9.11
C LYS A 311 -17.24 12.67 7.74
N ASP A 312 -18.37 13.35 7.74
CA ASP A 312 -19.12 13.79 6.56
C ASP A 312 -19.62 12.68 5.62
N ALA A 313 -19.51 11.40 5.97
CA ALA A 313 -19.95 10.30 5.11
C ALA A 313 -21.43 10.36 4.75
N LYS A 314 -22.32 10.67 5.71
CA LYS A 314 -23.75 10.90 5.43
C LYS A 314 -23.96 12.05 4.43
N LYS A 315 -23.18 13.13 4.54
CA LYS A 315 -23.30 14.27 3.61
C LYS A 315 -22.81 13.88 2.22
N ALA A 316 -21.72 13.13 2.13
CA ALA A 316 -21.19 12.63 0.87
C ALA A 316 -22.18 11.69 0.17
N VAL A 317 -22.76 10.72 0.90
CA VAL A 317 -23.79 9.83 0.37
C VAL A 317 -25.02 10.62 -0.08
N ASN A 318 -25.52 11.53 0.75
CA ASN A 318 -26.67 12.35 0.37
C ASN A 318 -26.40 13.22 -0.87
N TYR A 319 -25.18 13.73 -1.03
CA TYR A 319 -24.78 14.54 -2.19
C TYR A 319 -24.84 13.72 -3.50
N TYR A 320 -24.46 12.45 -3.45
CA TYR A 320 -24.47 11.53 -4.61
C TYR A 320 -25.67 10.57 -4.62
N GLN A 321 -26.72 10.83 -3.83
CA GLN A 321 -27.79 9.86 -3.55
C GLN A 321 -28.43 9.30 -4.82
N SER A 322 -28.80 10.15 -5.78
CA SER A 322 -29.45 9.71 -7.02
C SER A 322 -28.59 8.74 -7.83
N LYS A 323 -27.27 8.93 -7.84
CA LYS A 323 -26.33 8.05 -8.55
C LYS A 323 -26.08 6.76 -7.76
N ILE A 324 -25.99 6.86 -6.44
CA ILE A 324 -25.88 5.69 -5.55
C ILE A 324 -27.13 4.81 -5.70
N ASP A 325 -28.33 5.39 -5.75
CA ASP A 325 -29.59 4.66 -5.91
C ASP A 325 -29.62 3.85 -7.21
N VAL A 326 -29.08 4.39 -8.30
CA VAL A 326 -28.93 3.65 -9.57
C VAL A 326 -28.04 2.42 -9.39
N GLU A 327 -26.93 2.54 -8.67
CA GLU A 327 -26.01 1.43 -8.41
C GLU A 327 -26.58 0.42 -7.39
N VAL A 328 -27.44 0.86 -6.47
CA VAL A 328 -28.23 -0.02 -5.61
C VAL A 328 -29.27 -0.80 -6.42
N GLN A 329 -29.97 -0.15 -7.34
CA GLN A 329 -30.94 -0.82 -8.24
C GLN A 329 -30.27 -1.85 -9.15
N LYS A 330 -29.03 -1.60 -9.57
CA LYS A 330 -28.20 -2.56 -10.33
C LYS A 330 -27.62 -3.69 -9.46
N ASN A 331 -27.89 -3.71 -8.15
CA ASN A 331 -27.30 -4.66 -7.18
C ASN A 331 -25.76 -4.59 -7.10
N ASN A 332 -25.19 -3.41 -7.36
CA ASN A 332 -23.76 -3.15 -7.25
C ASN A 332 -23.40 -2.65 -5.84
N LEU A 333 -24.28 -1.83 -5.26
CA LEU A 333 -24.16 -1.31 -3.91
C LEU A 333 -25.37 -1.71 -3.06
N PHE A 334 -25.23 -1.68 -1.74
CA PHE A 334 -26.36 -1.85 -0.84
C PHE A 334 -26.12 -1.13 0.49
N PHE A 335 -27.20 -0.80 1.18
CA PHE A 335 -27.17 -0.30 2.54
C PHE A 335 -27.33 -1.45 3.54
N ASP A 336 -26.41 -1.53 4.49
CA ASP A 336 -26.43 -2.49 5.59
C ASP A 336 -26.32 -1.73 6.92
N ASN A 337 -27.45 -1.56 7.59
CA ASN A 337 -27.58 -0.74 8.79
C ASN A 337 -27.04 0.68 8.55
N ASN A 338 -25.90 1.01 9.17
CA ASN A 338 -25.22 2.30 9.05
C ASN A 338 -24.08 2.29 8.02
N HIS A 339 -24.04 1.32 7.10
CA HIS A 339 -22.97 1.21 6.11
C HIS A 339 -23.51 1.26 4.67
N LEU A 340 -22.78 1.94 3.79
CA LEU A 340 -22.90 1.78 2.34
C LEU A 340 -21.79 0.85 1.86
N ARG A 341 -22.15 -0.28 1.23
CA ARG A 341 -21.23 -1.38 0.90
C ARG A 341 -21.32 -1.77 -0.57
N CYS A 342 -20.24 -2.33 -1.10
CA CYS A 342 -20.26 -3.05 -2.37
C CYS A 342 -20.79 -4.46 -2.17
N THR A 343 -21.62 -4.93 -3.11
CA THR A 343 -21.85 -6.37 -3.27
C THR A 343 -20.59 -7.04 -3.81
N SER A 344 -20.52 -8.37 -3.81
CA SER A 344 -19.41 -9.11 -4.42
C SER A 344 -19.24 -8.75 -5.90
N GLN A 345 -20.33 -8.61 -6.65
CA GLN A 345 -20.30 -8.13 -8.03
C GLN A 345 -19.81 -6.69 -8.11
N GLY A 346 -20.32 -5.79 -7.25
CA GLY A 346 -19.92 -4.39 -7.25
C GLY A 346 -18.44 -4.18 -6.96
N LEU A 347 -17.82 -5.03 -6.14
CA LEU A 347 -16.39 -4.97 -5.85
C LEU A 347 -15.55 -5.21 -7.12
N ASN A 348 -15.96 -6.17 -7.97
CA ASN A 348 -15.26 -6.52 -9.21
C ASN A 348 -15.28 -5.40 -10.26
N ILE A 349 -16.31 -4.54 -10.22
CA ILE A 349 -16.47 -3.41 -11.14
C ILE A 349 -16.44 -2.05 -10.42
N LEU A 350 -15.81 -1.99 -9.25
CA LEU A 350 -15.84 -0.81 -8.38
C LEU A 350 -15.32 0.45 -9.08
N ASN A 351 -14.33 0.31 -9.96
CA ASN A 351 -13.83 1.45 -10.71
C ASN A 351 -14.90 2.07 -11.62
N ASP A 352 -15.70 1.25 -12.29
CA ASP A 352 -16.76 1.71 -13.19
C ASP A 352 -17.91 2.36 -12.41
N ILE A 353 -18.26 1.77 -11.26
CA ILE A 353 -19.23 2.37 -10.31
C ILE A 353 -18.77 3.77 -9.90
N LEU A 354 -17.50 3.92 -9.54
CA LEU A 354 -16.95 5.20 -9.10
C LEU A 354 -16.92 6.24 -10.22
N VAL A 355 -16.60 5.85 -11.46
CA VAL A 355 -16.68 6.73 -12.63
C VAL A 355 -18.13 7.22 -12.83
N ASN A 356 -19.10 6.30 -12.80
CA ASN A 356 -20.53 6.65 -12.94
C ASN A 356 -21.03 7.58 -11.83
N ILE A 357 -20.51 7.46 -10.59
CA ILE A 357 -20.87 8.36 -9.49
C ILE A 357 -20.21 9.74 -9.65
N MET A 358 -19.00 9.79 -10.20
CA MET A 358 -18.24 11.03 -10.39
C MET A 358 -18.86 11.93 -11.46
N ASP A 359 -19.28 11.33 -12.58
CA ASP A 359 -19.87 11.96 -13.78
C ASP A 359 -21.30 12.41 -13.51
#